data_AF-A0A7C1DN85-F1
#
_entry.id   AF-A0A7C1DN85-F1
#
_cell.length_a   1.000
_cell.length_b   1.000
_cell.length_c   1.000
_cell.angle_alpha   90.00
_cell.angle_beta   90.00
_cell.angle_gamma   90.00
#
_symmetry.space_group_name_H-M   'P 1'
#
loop_
_entity.id
_entity.type
_entity.pdbx_description
1 polymer ?
#
loop_
_entity_poly.entity_id
_entity_poly.type
_entity_poly.pdbx_seq_one_letter_code
_entity_poly.pdbx_strand_id
1 'polypeptide(L)'
;MEACIMSEDLHKSRAMRYRFLSTLYRDEIPLSLIEAMQKDDFIKPFLESVRGCGFIDLMSGAEVMASYLQSGPAEKLFNELRYDYADLFLNAGNNPVFPYESAILSGEPVLMQDSVFSLREYFKKAGIRKKESFKDLEDHVSVQMEMLRYMNETGKDDLYMEFFKDRYCKWVPGLCDQLVAASPAQSNFYQGLGHYTRGALMCESLRNAGFTKGLEVTIRLLPALESLGLDSGYTTIEEGEVEQGFTGTIPSHCYACGALCGTSARLKDGILKSVAGLQGDPKSAGKICPKGAAAPKHVYSAYRLKAPLIKEGSRFRKASWDEALDLVTKKIKAMDPHKLGYMRGNDWANNIHEALFDHLGCPKTTHRPMCDNANRMANEKNLNDKRPWINYQESDYILHFGTNELAT
;
A
#
# COMPACT_ATOMS: atom_id res chain seq x y z
N MET A 1 -30.94 -14.35 30.10
CA MET A 1 -31.60 -13.69 28.95
C MET A 1 -30.90 -12.37 28.64
N GLU A 2 -30.84 -11.44 29.60
CA GLU A 2 -30.08 -10.17 29.49
C GLU A 2 -28.60 -10.34 29.11
N ALA A 3 -27.86 -11.23 29.78
CA ALA A 3 -26.43 -11.46 29.47
C ALA A 3 -26.19 -12.06 28.08
N CYS A 4 -27.16 -12.81 27.53
CA CYS A 4 -27.07 -13.39 26.19
C CYS A 4 -27.31 -12.32 25.11
N ILE A 5 -28.34 -11.49 25.31
CA ILE A 5 -28.69 -10.36 24.44
C ILE A 5 -27.54 -9.32 24.41
N MET A 6 -26.95 -9.01 25.57
CA MET A 6 -25.78 -8.12 25.65
C MET A 6 -24.54 -8.66 24.93
N SER A 7 -24.39 -9.97 24.81
CA SER A 7 -23.28 -10.61 24.09
C SER A 7 -23.48 -10.53 22.57
N GLU A 8 -24.71 -10.72 22.10
CA GLU A 8 -25.06 -10.67 20.68
C GLU A 8 -24.94 -9.23 20.12
N ASP A 9 -25.46 -8.24 20.84
CA ASP A 9 -25.33 -6.82 20.49
C ASP A 9 -23.86 -6.36 20.46
N LEU A 10 -23.02 -6.94 21.31
CA LEU A 10 -21.60 -6.64 21.35
C LEU A 10 -20.84 -7.16 20.13
N HIS A 11 -21.08 -8.43 19.73
CA HIS A 11 -20.47 -8.98 18.52
C HIS A 11 -20.90 -8.20 17.28
N LYS A 12 -22.20 -7.93 17.17
CA LYS A 12 -22.75 -7.13 16.08
C LYS A 12 -22.13 -5.73 16.04
N SER A 13 -22.02 -5.04 17.16
CA SER A 13 -21.44 -3.70 17.20
C SER A 13 -19.94 -3.68 16.84
N ARG A 14 -19.15 -4.62 17.38
CA ARG A 14 -17.71 -4.74 17.01
C ARG A 14 -17.56 -5.02 15.52
N ALA A 15 -18.33 -5.96 14.98
CA ALA A 15 -18.32 -6.28 13.57
C ALA A 15 -18.64 -5.06 12.70
N MET A 16 -19.68 -4.30 13.06
CA MET A 16 -20.07 -3.06 12.37
C MET A 16 -18.96 -2.00 12.46
N ARG A 17 -18.31 -1.84 13.61
CA ARG A 17 -17.19 -0.90 13.77
C ARG A 17 -16.03 -1.27 12.84
N TYR A 18 -15.61 -2.53 12.82
CA TYR A 18 -14.51 -2.96 11.95
C TYR A 18 -14.87 -2.88 10.47
N ARG A 19 -16.13 -3.11 10.11
CA ARG A 19 -16.64 -2.89 8.75
C ARG A 19 -16.52 -1.42 8.34
N PHE A 20 -16.95 -0.51 9.21
CA PHE A 20 -16.85 0.93 8.99
C PHE A 20 -15.40 1.38 8.83
N LEU A 21 -14.52 1.03 9.79
CA LEU A 21 -13.10 1.37 9.73
C LEU A 21 -12.41 0.78 8.50
N SER A 22 -12.66 -0.51 8.21
CA SER A 22 -12.11 -1.16 7.01
C SER A 22 -12.50 -0.39 5.74
N THR A 23 -13.75 0.07 5.65
CA THR A 23 -14.25 0.84 4.50
C THR A 23 -13.49 2.16 4.34
N LEU A 24 -13.18 2.86 5.44
CA LEU A 24 -12.47 4.14 5.42
C LEU A 24 -10.96 4.01 5.14
N TYR A 25 -10.34 2.87 5.44
CA TYR A 25 -8.92 2.62 5.17
C TYR A 25 -8.64 1.94 3.84
N ARG A 26 -9.60 1.21 3.28
CA ARG A 26 -9.38 0.30 2.15
C ARG A 26 -9.22 1.01 0.81
N ASP A 27 -9.98 2.08 0.57
CA ASP A 27 -9.95 2.82 -0.69
C ASP A 27 -10.47 4.26 -0.48
N GLU A 28 -10.49 5.06 -1.56
CA GLU A 28 -11.17 6.35 -1.60
C GLU A 28 -12.62 6.24 -1.10
N ILE A 29 -13.03 7.12 -0.18
CA ILE A 29 -14.38 7.13 0.38
C ILE A 29 -15.36 7.55 -0.73
N PRO A 30 -16.34 6.71 -1.10
CA PRO A 30 -17.26 7.04 -2.19
C PRO A 30 -18.17 8.19 -1.78
N LEU A 31 -18.55 9.02 -2.77
CA LEU A 31 -19.44 10.18 -2.56
C LEU A 31 -20.72 9.79 -1.79
N SER A 32 -21.34 8.66 -2.16
CA SER A 32 -22.55 8.16 -1.50
C SER A 32 -22.36 7.86 0.00
N LEU A 33 -21.16 7.43 0.40
CA LEU A 33 -20.86 7.20 1.81
C LEU A 33 -20.61 8.52 2.55
N ILE A 34 -19.99 9.50 1.89
CA ILE A 34 -19.84 10.85 2.45
C ILE A 34 -21.23 11.46 2.69
N GLU A 35 -22.12 11.40 1.70
CA GLU A 35 -23.51 11.86 1.82
C GLU A 35 -24.25 11.15 2.95
N ALA A 36 -24.08 9.83 3.09
CA ALA A 36 -24.67 9.07 4.20
C ALA A 36 -24.13 9.52 5.56
N MET A 37 -22.80 9.71 5.67
CA MET A 37 -22.15 10.20 6.89
C MET A 37 -22.49 11.66 7.22
N GLN A 38 -23.02 12.46 6.29
CA GLN A 38 -23.47 13.82 6.57
C GLN A 38 -24.89 13.89 7.16
N LYS A 39 -25.66 12.80 7.08
CA LYS A 39 -27.04 12.78 7.58
C LYS A 39 -27.07 12.82 9.10
N ASP A 40 -28.10 13.47 9.64
CA ASP A 40 -28.37 13.51 11.07
C ASP A 40 -28.50 12.12 11.70
N ASP A 41 -29.02 11.15 10.93
CA ASP A 41 -29.17 9.74 11.32
C ASP A 41 -27.82 9.04 11.55
N PHE A 42 -26.71 9.60 11.04
CA PHE A 42 -25.36 9.17 11.37
C PHE A 42 -24.71 10.10 12.40
N ILE A 43 -24.62 11.40 12.11
CA ILE A 43 -23.82 12.35 12.90
C ILE A 43 -24.27 12.40 14.37
N LYS A 44 -25.57 12.51 14.62
CA LYS A 44 -26.10 12.64 15.98
C LYS A 44 -25.81 11.39 16.83
N PRO A 45 -26.20 10.16 16.40
CA PRO A 45 -25.87 8.97 17.18
C PRO A 45 -24.37 8.67 17.21
N PHE A 46 -23.60 9.04 16.18
CA PHE A 46 -22.14 8.87 16.17
C PHE A 46 -21.48 9.70 17.28
N LEU A 47 -21.81 10.99 17.39
CA LEU A 47 -21.29 11.86 18.46
C LEU A 47 -21.85 11.50 19.84
N GLU A 48 -23.11 11.10 19.93
CA GLU A 48 -23.71 10.66 21.20
C GLU A 48 -23.05 9.38 21.72
N SER A 49 -22.63 8.48 20.83
CA SER A 49 -22.00 7.21 21.21
C SER A 49 -20.69 7.39 21.98
N VAL A 50 -19.96 8.47 21.72
CA VAL A 50 -18.68 8.79 22.37
C VAL A 50 -18.83 9.79 23.51
N ARG A 51 -19.97 10.47 23.65
CA ARG A 51 -20.17 11.52 24.64
C ARG A 51 -19.98 10.99 26.07
N GLY A 52 -19.06 11.60 26.80
CA GLY A 52 -18.78 11.26 28.19
C GLY A 52 -18.15 9.87 28.40
N CYS A 53 -17.62 9.25 27.33
CA CYS A 53 -17.06 7.90 27.41
C CYS A 53 -15.73 7.81 28.19
N GLY A 54 -15.03 8.94 28.35
CA GLY A 54 -13.72 9.01 29.02
C GLY A 54 -12.53 8.64 28.13
N PHE A 55 -12.75 8.27 26.87
CA PHE A 55 -11.70 7.98 25.89
C PHE A 55 -11.44 9.22 25.03
N ILE A 56 -10.44 10.01 25.41
CA ILE A 56 -10.16 11.32 24.79
C ILE A 56 -9.93 11.22 23.28
N ASP A 57 -9.09 10.29 22.82
CA ASP A 57 -8.84 10.09 21.38
C ASP A 57 -10.11 9.68 20.62
N LEU A 58 -10.97 8.88 21.23
CA LEU A 58 -12.20 8.42 20.59
C LEU A 58 -13.19 9.60 20.40
N MET A 59 -13.34 10.42 21.45
CA MET A 59 -14.18 11.62 21.40
C MET A 59 -13.63 12.63 20.40
N SER A 60 -12.34 12.98 20.51
CA SER A 60 -11.68 13.94 19.63
C SER A 60 -11.72 13.49 18.17
N GLY A 61 -11.46 12.21 17.90
CA GLY A 61 -11.54 11.66 16.56
C GLY A 61 -12.95 11.76 15.96
N ALA A 62 -13.98 11.39 16.73
CA ALA A 62 -15.36 11.48 16.29
C ALA A 62 -15.80 12.94 16.04
N GLU A 63 -15.43 13.86 16.93
CA GLU A 63 -15.72 15.30 16.79
C GLU A 63 -15.06 15.91 15.56
N VAL A 64 -13.77 15.59 15.33
CA VAL A 64 -13.02 16.06 14.16
C VAL A 64 -13.63 15.53 12.86
N MET A 65 -13.92 14.22 12.80
CA MET A 65 -14.57 13.61 11.62
C MET A 65 -15.94 14.25 11.35
N ALA A 66 -16.79 14.38 12.38
CA ALA A 66 -18.11 14.98 12.24
C ALA A 66 -18.05 16.45 11.83
N SER A 67 -17.14 17.23 12.42
CA SER A 67 -16.93 18.64 12.07
C SER A 67 -16.49 18.79 10.62
N TYR A 68 -15.57 17.95 10.14
CA TYR A 68 -15.17 17.94 8.73
C TYR A 68 -16.34 17.61 7.82
N LEU A 69 -17.12 16.55 8.14
CA LEU A 69 -18.30 16.16 7.39
C LEU A 69 -19.35 17.28 7.33
N GLN A 70 -19.48 18.09 8.37
CA GLN A 70 -20.43 19.22 8.40
C GLN A 70 -19.89 20.52 7.78
N SER A 71 -18.63 20.54 7.32
CA SER A 71 -17.96 21.77 6.87
C SER A 71 -18.36 22.25 5.46
N GLY A 72 -19.04 21.41 4.67
CA GLY A 72 -19.46 21.79 3.33
C GLY A 72 -20.21 20.69 2.56
N PRO A 73 -20.53 20.94 1.28
CA PRO A 73 -21.25 19.98 0.44
C PRO A 73 -20.44 18.69 0.19
N ALA A 74 -21.12 17.54 0.12
CA ALA A 74 -20.50 16.23 -0.07
C ALA A 74 -19.54 16.16 -1.27
N GLU A 75 -19.90 16.76 -2.41
CA GLU A 75 -19.04 16.76 -3.62
C GLU A 75 -17.70 17.46 -3.39
N LYS A 76 -17.70 18.56 -2.62
CA LYS A 76 -16.47 19.28 -2.29
C LYS A 76 -15.57 18.40 -1.41
N LEU A 77 -16.15 17.82 -0.35
CA LEU A 77 -15.42 16.95 0.57
C LEU A 77 -14.92 15.68 -0.12
N PHE A 78 -15.70 15.11 -1.03
CA PHE A 78 -15.30 13.97 -1.85
C PHE A 78 -14.02 14.25 -2.64
N ASN A 79 -13.95 15.39 -3.33
CA ASN A 79 -12.75 15.75 -4.08
C ASN A 79 -11.55 15.96 -3.15
N GLU A 80 -11.72 16.67 -2.04
CA GLU A 80 -10.66 16.91 -1.06
C GLU A 80 -10.12 15.60 -0.45
N LEU A 81 -11.01 14.72 0.02
CA LEU A 81 -10.67 13.44 0.63
C LEU A 81 -9.96 12.48 -0.33
N ARG A 82 -10.26 12.55 -1.64
CA ARG A 82 -9.56 11.75 -2.65
C ARG A 82 -8.13 12.22 -2.89
N TYR A 83 -7.92 13.54 -2.90
CA TYR A 83 -6.57 14.08 -2.97
C TYR A 83 -5.77 13.72 -1.71
N ASP A 84 -6.39 13.81 -0.53
CA ASP A 84 -5.75 13.39 0.72
C ASP A 84 -5.44 11.90 0.71
N TYR A 85 -6.35 11.06 0.19
CA TYR A 85 -6.13 9.63 0.07
C TYR A 85 -4.94 9.32 -0.82
N ALA A 86 -4.81 9.99 -1.97
CA ALA A 86 -3.66 9.82 -2.85
C ALA A 86 -2.36 10.27 -2.18
N ASP A 87 -2.39 11.40 -1.47
CA ASP A 87 -1.22 11.94 -0.79
C ASP A 87 -0.75 11.02 0.37
N LEU A 88 -1.69 10.53 1.17
CA LEU A 88 -1.41 9.70 2.34
C LEU A 88 -1.13 8.25 1.98
N PHE A 89 -1.97 7.60 1.17
CA PHE A 89 -1.94 6.14 1.00
C PHE A 89 -1.36 5.67 -0.34
N LEU A 90 -1.28 6.56 -1.34
CA LEU A 90 -0.78 6.24 -2.70
C LEU A 90 0.58 6.89 -3.01
N ASN A 91 1.27 7.42 -2.01
CA ASN A 91 2.60 8.04 -2.13
C ASN A 91 2.65 9.25 -3.09
N ALA A 92 1.55 9.97 -3.26
CA ALA A 92 1.52 11.20 -4.06
C ALA A 92 2.01 12.43 -3.27
N GLY A 93 1.96 12.38 -1.94
CA GLY A 93 2.32 13.45 -1.03
C GLY A 93 3.71 13.28 -0.42
N ASN A 94 4.12 14.28 0.36
CA ASN A 94 5.47 14.32 0.97
C ASN A 94 5.64 13.34 2.14
N ASN A 95 4.56 13.08 2.88
CA ASN A 95 4.58 12.26 4.10
C ASN A 95 3.55 11.13 3.96
N PRO A 96 3.86 10.05 3.22
CA PRO A 96 2.93 8.94 3.08
C PRO A 96 2.79 8.14 4.37
N VAL A 97 1.64 7.49 4.51
CA VAL A 97 1.25 6.58 5.59
C VAL A 97 1.28 5.15 5.06
N PHE A 98 1.83 4.23 5.85
CA PHE A 98 1.94 2.83 5.47
C PHE A 98 0.95 1.99 6.28
N PRO A 99 -0.26 1.70 5.75
CA PRO A 99 -1.28 0.90 6.44
C PRO A 99 -0.96 -0.60 6.46
N TYR A 100 0.32 -0.97 6.64
CA TYR A 100 0.82 -2.34 6.58
C TYR A 100 1.54 -2.71 7.85
N GLU A 101 1.17 -3.84 8.46
CA GLU A 101 1.79 -4.31 9.69
C GLU A 101 3.32 -4.46 9.57
N SER A 102 3.82 -4.99 8.45
CA SER A 102 5.25 -5.23 8.29
C SER A 102 6.08 -3.95 8.33
N ALA A 103 5.57 -2.86 7.75
CA ALA A 103 6.26 -1.58 7.72
C ALA A 103 6.29 -0.95 9.11
N ILE A 104 5.16 -0.99 9.83
CA ILE A 104 5.06 -0.39 11.16
C ILE A 104 5.88 -1.16 12.20
N LEU A 105 5.80 -2.50 12.22
CA LEU A 105 6.52 -3.31 13.22
C LEU A 105 8.04 -3.28 13.03
N SER A 106 8.52 -3.27 11.79
CA SER A 106 9.95 -3.24 11.52
C SER A 106 10.57 -1.85 11.69
N GLY A 107 9.77 -0.79 11.61
CA GLY A 107 10.25 0.58 11.51
C GLY A 107 10.96 0.89 10.17
N GLU A 108 10.96 -0.04 9.22
CA GLU A 108 11.49 0.15 7.88
C GLU A 108 10.34 0.23 6.86
N PRO A 109 10.45 1.06 5.80
CA PRO A 109 9.45 1.16 4.73
C PRO A 109 9.53 -0.02 3.76
N VAL A 110 9.49 -1.25 4.29
CA VAL A 110 9.60 -2.52 3.56
C VAL A 110 8.39 -3.41 3.92
N LEU A 111 7.74 -3.93 2.88
CA LEU A 111 6.56 -4.78 2.95
C LEU A 111 6.95 -6.27 2.93
N MET A 112 5.97 -7.17 3.07
CA MET A 112 6.17 -8.62 2.90
C MET A 112 7.27 -9.21 3.79
N GLN A 113 7.36 -8.71 5.03
CA GLN A 113 8.31 -9.20 6.01
C GLN A 113 7.77 -10.41 6.79
N ASP A 114 8.48 -10.83 7.83
CA ASP A 114 8.17 -12.08 8.53
C ASP A 114 6.79 -12.09 9.21
N SER A 115 6.24 -10.91 9.54
CA SER A 115 4.86 -10.75 10.06
C SER A 115 3.80 -11.34 9.10
N VAL A 116 4.05 -11.38 7.80
CA VAL A 116 3.10 -11.95 6.85
C VAL A 116 2.90 -13.44 7.08
N PHE A 117 3.95 -14.19 7.41
CA PHE A 117 3.83 -15.63 7.66
C PHE A 117 3.03 -15.93 8.92
N SER A 118 3.20 -15.15 9.99
CA SER A 118 2.36 -15.30 11.18
C SER A 118 0.90 -14.92 10.89
N LEU A 119 0.63 -14.03 9.92
CA LEU A 119 -0.73 -13.72 9.45
C LEU A 119 -1.44 -14.87 8.80
N ARG A 120 -0.72 -15.58 7.95
CA ARG A 120 -1.25 -16.75 7.28
C ARG A 120 -1.67 -17.84 8.28
N GLU A 121 -1.01 -17.95 9.43
CA GLU A 121 -1.46 -18.87 10.49
C GLU A 121 -2.79 -18.46 11.12
N TYR A 122 -3.03 -17.17 11.36
CA TYR A 122 -4.35 -16.72 11.83
C TYR A 122 -5.43 -16.90 10.76
N PHE A 123 -5.09 -16.66 9.48
CA PHE A 123 -6.02 -16.91 8.38
C PHE A 123 -6.44 -18.38 8.31
N LYS A 124 -5.48 -19.30 8.43
CA LYS A 124 -5.75 -20.75 8.53
C LYS A 124 -6.63 -21.10 9.73
N LYS A 125 -6.31 -20.61 10.94
CA LYS A 125 -7.14 -20.81 12.15
C LYS A 125 -8.57 -20.28 11.96
N ALA A 126 -8.71 -19.16 11.26
CA ALA A 126 -10.01 -18.54 10.97
C ALA A 126 -10.76 -19.21 9.80
N GLY A 127 -10.12 -20.05 8.98
CA GLY A 127 -10.76 -20.66 7.80
C GLY A 127 -11.07 -19.65 6.69
N ILE A 128 -10.29 -18.59 6.59
CA ILE A 128 -10.46 -17.53 5.58
C ILE A 128 -9.14 -17.27 4.85
N ARG A 129 -9.23 -16.67 3.66
CA ARG A 129 -8.12 -16.22 2.84
C ARG A 129 -8.36 -14.79 2.35
N LYS A 130 -7.30 -14.11 1.90
CA LYS A 130 -7.44 -12.83 1.19
C LYS A 130 -8.09 -13.09 -0.19
N LYS A 131 -9.08 -12.28 -0.55
CA LYS A 131 -9.66 -12.28 -1.90
C LYS A 131 -8.61 -11.92 -2.94
N GLU A 132 -8.64 -12.60 -4.09
CA GLU A 132 -7.77 -12.30 -5.24
C GLU A 132 -8.17 -11.00 -5.97
N SER A 133 -9.45 -10.64 -5.88
CA SER A 133 -9.97 -9.39 -6.42
C SER A 133 -9.44 -8.18 -5.65
N PHE A 134 -9.17 -8.31 -4.35
CA PHE A 134 -8.52 -7.27 -3.56
C PHE A 134 -7.02 -7.22 -3.86
N LYS A 135 -6.56 -6.19 -4.58
CA LYS A 135 -5.19 -6.12 -5.13
C LYS A 135 -4.11 -5.74 -4.13
N ASP A 136 -4.47 -5.25 -2.94
CA ASP A 136 -3.50 -4.93 -1.90
C ASP A 136 -3.10 -6.17 -1.09
N LEU A 137 -2.16 -5.96 -0.16
CA LEU A 137 -1.51 -7.01 0.61
C LEU A 137 -2.38 -7.52 1.76
N GLU A 138 -2.11 -8.74 2.20
CA GLU A 138 -2.84 -9.39 3.29
C GLU A 138 -2.57 -8.75 4.66
N ASP A 139 -1.43 -8.08 4.82
CA ASP A 139 -1.05 -7.36 6.04
C ASP A 139 -1.54 -5.90 6.06
N HIS A 140 -2.35 -5.50 5.08
CA HIS A 140 -3.03 -4.21 5.08
C HIS A 140 -4.06 -4.14 6.22
N VAL A 141 -4.17 -2.98 6.88
CA VAL A 141 -5.04 -2.78 8.07
C VAL A 141 -6.49 -3.18 7.83
N SER A 142 -7.04 -2.87 6.64
CA SER A 142 -8.43 -3.17 6.29
C SER A 142 -8.71 -4.67 6.21
N VAL A 143 -7.72 -5.48 5.83
CA VAL A 143 -7.82 -6.94 5.79
C VAL A 143 -7.89 -7.50 7.22
N GLN A 144 -7.04 -6.98 8.11
CA GLN A 144 -7.06 -7.35 9.52
C GLN A 144 -8.36 -6.91 10.22
N MET A 145 -8.90 -5.75 9.85
CA MET A 145 -10.21 -5.29 10.34
C MET A 145 -11.34 -6.19 9.84
N GLU A 146 -11.38 -6.59 8.56
CA GLU A 146 -12.39 -7.55 8.09
C GLU A 146 -12.22 -8.93 8.72
N MET A 147 -10.99 -9.36 9.03
CA MET A 147 -10.74 -10.58 9.79
C MET A 147 -11.30 -10.50 11.22
N LEU A 148 -11.06 -9.40 11.93
CA LEU A 148 -11.64 -9.13 13.25
C LEU A 148 -13.17 -9.12 13.18
N ARG A 149 -13.75 -8.50 12.14
CA ARG A 149 -15.19 -8.54 11.85
C ARG A 149 -15.68 -9.97 11.69
N TYR A 150 -15.03 -10.78 10.85
CA TYR A 150 -15.40 -12.16 10.58
C TYR A 150 -15.43 -12.99 11.86
N MET A 151 -14.42 -12.86 12.72
CA MET A 151 -14.38 -13.60 13.98
C MET A 151 -15.52 -13.21 14.94
N ASN A 152 -15.93 -11.93 14.97
CA ASN A 152 -17.10 -11.51 15.76
C ASN A 152 -18.41 -12.06 15.17
N GLU A 153 -18.58 -12.01 13.85
CA GLU A 153 -19.81 -12.50 13.19
C GLU A 153 -19.93 -14.03 13.25
N THR A 154 -18.82 -14.76 13.36
CA THR A 154 -18.79 -16.24 13.45
C THR A 154 -18.58 -16.79 14.86
N GLY A 155 -18.54 -15.93 15.89
CA GLY A 155 -18.39 -16.34 17.29
C GLY A 155 -17.04 -17.00 17.62
N LYS A 156 -15.96 -16.60 16.93
CA LYS A 156 -14.59 -17.10 17.17
C LYS A 156 -13.87 -16.25 18.22
N ASP A 157 -14.45 -16.15 19.41
CA ASP A 157 -14.06 -15.20 20.45
C ASP A 157 -12.61 -15.40 20.94
N ASP A 158 -12.18 -16.63 21.17
CA ASP A 158 -10.81 -16.92 21.63
C ASP A 158 -9.78 -16.48 20.58
N LEU A 159 -10.05 -16.78 19.31
CA LEU A 159 -9.17 -16.39 18.19
C LEU A 159 -9.17 -14.87 17.98
N TYR A 160 -10.33 -14.23 18.11
CA TYR A 160 -10.46 -12.77 18.10
C TYR A 160 -9.59 -12.13 19.19
N MET A 161 -9.69 -12.63 20.41
CA MET A 161 -8.95 -12.11 21.56
C MET A 161 -7.45 -12.31 21.41
N GLU A 162 -7.02 -13.49 20.97
CA GLU A 162 -5.62 -13.80 20.65
C GLU A 162 -5.08 -12.82 19.59
N PHE A 163 -5.75 -12.74 18.43
CA PHE A 163 -5.33 -11.90 17.31
C PHE A 163 -5.33 -10.41 17.66
N PHE A 164 -6.37 -9.93 18.34
CA PHE A 164 -6.49 -8.53 18.74
C PHE A 164 -5.33 -8.11 19.66
N LYS A 165 -5.08 -8.90 20.72
CA LYS A 165 -4.08 -8.58 21.75
C LYS A 165 -2.64 -8.78 21.26
N ASP A 166 -2.37 -9.93 20.67
CA ASP A 166 -1.00 -10.34 20.36
C ASP A 166 -0.51 -9.76 19.05
N ARG A 167 -1.42 -9.16 18.26
CA ARG A 167 -1.08 -8.65 16.93
C ARG A 167 -1.64 -7.29 16.59
N TYR A 168 -2.96 -7.16 16.47
CA TYR A 168 -3.58 -5.92 15.99
C TYR A 168 -3.19 -4.72 16.86
N CYS A 169 -3.22 -4.88 18.19
CA CYS A 169 -2.78 -3.86 19.15
C CYS A 169 -1.28 -3.51 19.10
N LYS A 170 -0.43 -4.35 18.49
CA LYS A 170 1.03 -4.14 18.50
C LYS A 170 1.49 -3.10 17.49
N TRP A 171 0.71 -2.84 16.45
CA TRP A 171 1.15 -2.02 15.33
C TRP A 171 0.15 -0.92 14.95
N VAL A 172 -1.16 -1.13 15.17
CA VAL A 172 -2.18 -0.12 14.83
C VAL A 172 -1.97 1.22 15.53
N PRO A 173 -1.48 1.31 16.78
CA PRO A 173 -1.11 2.61 17.36
C PRO A 173 -0.06 3.36 16.51
N GLY A 174 0.96 2.67 16.01
CA GLY A 174 1.98 3.27 15.13
C GLY A 174 1.41 3.74 13.79
N LEU A 175 0.44 3.00 13.23
CA LEU A 175 -0.32 3.46 12.06
C LEU A 175 -1.11 4.74 12.39
N CYS A 176 -1.80 4.80 13.52
CA CYS A 176 -2.55 5.98 13.94
C CYS A 176 -1.61 7.19 14.15
N ASP A 177 -0.42 6.98 14.72
CA ASP A 177 0.59 8.06 14.88
C ASP A 177 1.06 8.60 13.52
N GLN A 178 1.37 7.71 12.58
CA GLN A 178 1.71 8.12 11.20
C GLN A 178 0.56 8.89 10.55
N LEU A 179 -0.67 8.40 10.66
CA LEU A 179 -1.83 9.04 10.05
C LEU A 179 -2.09 10.44 10.62
N VAL A 180 -2.05 10.58 11.94
CA VAL A 180 -2.25 11.88 12.62
C VAL A 180 -1.13 12.87 12.26
N ALA A 181 0.12 12.41 12.17
CA ALA A 181 1.27 13.26 11.85
C ALA A 181 1.32 13.66 10.37
N ALA A 182 0.87 12.78 9.47
CA ALA A 182 0.89 13.01 8.02
C ALA A 182 -0.31 13.81 7.51
N SER A 183 -1.45 13.73 8.19
CA SER A 183 -2.70 14.35 7.73
C SER A 183 -2.59 15.88 7.64
N PRO A 184 -3.02 16.50 6.53
CA PRO A 184 -2.99 17.95 6.40
C PRO A 184 -3.88 18.64 7.45
N ALA A 185 -3.39 19.70 8.07
CA ALA A 185 -4.17 20.48 9.05
C ALA A 185 -5.45 21.10 8.46
N GLN A 186 -5.47 21.35 7.14
CA GLN A 186 -6.60 21.94 6.42
C GLN A 186 -7.71 20.94 6.11
N SER A 187 -7.39 19.64 6.05
CA SER A 187 -8.34 18.55 5.81
C SER A 187 -8.10 17.44 6.83
N ASN A 188 -8.68 17.65 8.01
CA ASN A 188 -8.39 16.89 9.21
C ASN A 188 -9.23 15.62 9.36
N PHE A 189 -9.99 15.19 8.35
CA PHE A 189 -10.80 13.96 8.43
C PHE A 189 -9.96 12.73 8.75
N TYR A 190 -8.86 12.52 8.02
CA TYR A 190 -7.97 11.38 8.25
C TYR A 190 -7.20 11.48 9.58
N GLN A 191 -6.94 12.71 10.05
CA GLN A 191 -6.43 12.94 11.41
C GLN A 191 -7.45 12.45 12.44
N GLY A 192 -8.72 12.85 12.27
CA GLY A 192 -9.84 12.39 13.09
C GLY A 192 -10.00 10.86 13.04
N LEU A 193 -9.86 10.25 11.86
CA LEU A 193 -9.88 8.79 11.70
C LEU A 193 -8.74 8.10 12.48
N GLY A 194 -7.54 8.69 12.49
CA GLY A 194 -6.41 8.20 13.28
C GLY A 194 -6.69 8.24 14.79
N HIS A 195 -7.20 9.36 15.29
CA HIS A 195 -7.62 9.48 16.69
C HIS A 195 -8.76 8.52 17.03
N TYR A 196 -9.79 8.45 16.19
CA TYR A 196 -10.94 7.57 16.40
C TYR A 196 -10.52 6.10 16.43
N THR A 197 -9.66 5.67 15.51
CA THR A 197 -9.14 4.30 15.45
C THR A 197 -8.30 3.96 16.68
N ARG A 198 -7.44 4.88 17.13
CA ARG A 198 -6.67 4.73 18.38
C ARG A 198 -7.58 4.62 19.60
N GLY A 199 -8.57 5.50 19.71
CA GLY A 199 -9.53 5.52 20.79
C GLY A 199 -10.38 4.24 20.84
N ALA A 200 -10.80 3.74 19.68
CA ALA A 200 -11.56 2.50 19.55
C ALA A 200 -10.71 1.28 19.96
N LEU A 201 -9.45 1.26 19.57
CA LEU A 201 -8.48 0.24 19.99
C LEU A 201 -8.30 0.25 21.51
N MET A 202 -8.13 1.44 22.11
CA MET A 202 -7.96 1.59 23.55
C MET A 202 -9.22 1.18 24.32
N CYS A 203 -10.39 1.54 23.81
CA CYS A 203 -11.69 1.13 24.35
C CYS A 203 -11.83 -0.40 24.39
N GLU A 204 -11.47 -1.07 23.30
CA GLU A 204 -11.51 -2.52 23.21
C GLU A 204 -10.45 -3.20 24.08
N SER A 205 -9.24 -2.63 24.15
CA SER A 205 -8.16 -3.12 25.03
C SER A 205 -8.53 -3.04 26.52
N LEU A 206 -9.10 -1.91 26.98
CA LEU A 206 -9.56 -1.78 28.36
C LEU A 206 -10.76 -2.68 28.66
N ARG A 207 -11.67 -2.88 27.70
CA ARG A 207 -12.76 -3.84 27.83
C ARG A 207 -12.23 -5.26 28.04
N ASN A 208 -11.20 -5.65 27.29
CA ASN A 208 -10.51 -6.94 27.46
C ASN A 208 -9.82 -7.08 28.83
N ALA A 209 -9.50 -5.96 29.49
CA ALA A 209 -8.98 -5.92 30.85
C ALA A 209 -10.09 -5.84 31.94
N GLY A 210 -11.37 -5.95 31.56
CA GLY A 210 -12.51 -5.96 32.50
C GLY A 210 -13.17 -4.60 32.74
N PHE A 211 -12.84 -3.56 31.96
CA PHE A 211 -13.43 -2.23 32.11
C PHE A 211 -14.78 -2.12 31.38
N THR A 212 -15.87 -1.94 32.13
CA THR A 212 -17.25 -2.04 31.62
C THR A 212 -17.73 -0.82 30.83
N LYS A 213 -17.17 0.39 31.04
CA LYS A 213 -17.58 1.57 30.25
C LYS A 213 -17.27 1.42 28.75
N GLY A 214 -16.26 0.63 28.38
CA GLY A 214 -15.96 0.36 26.97
C GLY A 214 -17.04 -0.45 26.25
N LEU A 215 -17.79 -1.27 26.99
CA LEU A 215 -18.92 -2.05 26.46
C LEU A 215 -20.05 -1.13 26.00
N GLU A 216 -20.45 -0.19 26.86
CA GLU A 216 -21.54 0.75 26.60
C GLU A 216 -21.26 1.62 25.36
N VAL A 217 -20.05 2.16 25.26
CA VAL A 217 -19.61 2.96 24.10
C VAL A 217 -19.68 2.16 22.81
N THR A 218 -19.29 0.88 22.88
CA THR A 218 -19.36 -0.01 21.73
C THR A 218 -20.79 -0.22 21.31
N ILE A 219 -21.70 -0.57 22.21
CA ILE A 219 -23.11 -0.81 21.86
C ILE A 219 -23.79 0.48 21.35
N ARG A 220 -23.55 1.64 21.98
CA ARG A 220 -24.15 2.93 21.59
C ARG A 220 -23.79 3.39 20.18
N LEU A 221 -22.69 2.90 19.61
CA LEU A 221 -22.26 3.22 18.25
C LEU A 221 -23.12 2.52 17.17
N LEU A 222 -23.75 1.40 17.51
CA LEU A 222 -24.42 0.53 16.55
C LEU A 222 -25.48 1.26 15.68
N PRO A 223 -26.41 2.07 16.23
CA PRO A 223 -27.43 2.75 15.42
C PRO A 223 -26.84 3.69 14.37
N ALA A 224 -25.73 4.36 14.69
CA ALA A 224 -25.04 5.22 13.74
C ALA A 224 -24.46 4.41 12.56
N LEU A 225 -23.86 3.25 12.84
CA LEU A 225 -23.27 2.43 11.79
C LEU A 225 -24.33 1.72 10.93
N GLU A 226 -25.48 1.38 11.51
CA GLU A 226 -26.61 0.80 10.77
C GLU A 226 -27.23 1.81 9.80
N SER A 227 -27.30 3.10 10.16
CA SER A 227 -27.87 4.13 9.29
C SER A 227 -27.06 4.38 8.01
N LEU A 228 -25.78 3.98 7.98
CA LEU A 228 -24.93 4.06 6.79
C LEU A 228 -25.30 3.06 5.69
N GLY A 229 -26.00 1.96 6.03
CA GLY A 229 -26.40 0.96 5.04
C GLY A 229 -25.22 0.38 4.24
N LEU A 230 -24.07 0.17 4.88
CA LEU A 230 -22.88 -0.41 4.23
C LEU A 230 -23.21 -1.77 3.56
N ASP A 231 -22.36 -2.30 2.69
CA ASP A 231 -22.51 -3.65 2.11
C ASP A 231 -22.06 -4.74 3.09
N SER A 232 -22.86 -5.80 3.27
CA SER A 232 -22.61 -6.81 4.32
C SER A 232 -21.58 -7.85 3.90
N GLY A 233 -21.20 -7.89 2.62
CA GLY A 233 -20.12 -8.72 2.15
C GLY A 233 -18.77 -8.33 2.74
N TYR A 234 -17.83 -9.27 2.69
CA TYR A 234 -16.42 -8.99 2.88
C TYR A 234 -15.81 -8.58 1.54
N THR A 235 -15.01 -7.52 1.50
CA THR A 235 -14.37 -7.07 0.24
C THR A 235 -12.93 -7.59 0.14
N THR A 236 -12.27 -7.79 1.26
CA THR A 236 -10.84 -8.12 1.34
C THR A 236 -10.57 -9.60 1.61
N ILE A 237 -11.51 -10.31 2.24
CA ILE A 237 -11.40 -11.72 2.63
C ILE A 237 -12.57 -12.55 2.12
N GLU A 238 -12.37 -13.86 2.06
CA GLU A 238 -13.40 -14.88 1.80
C GLU A 238 -13.10 -16.16 2.57
N GLU A 239 -14.12 -16.98 2.80
CA GLU A 239 -13.92 -18.31 3.37
C GLU A 239 -13.12 -19.19 2.41
N GLY A 240 -12.17 -19.94 2.95
CA GLY A 240 -11.31 -20.80 2.15
C GLY A 240 -9.96 -21.06 2.81
N GLU A 241 -9.24 -22.01 2.25
CA GLU A 241 -7.90 -22.35 2.70
C GLU A 241 -6.86 -21.34 2.20
N VAL A 242 -5.85 -21.08 3.02
CA VAL A 242 -4.70 -20.28 2.62
C VAL A 242 -3.81 -21.13 1.70
N GLU A 243 -3.78 -20.78 0.42
CA GLU A 243 -2.92 -21.44 -0.55
C GLU A 243 -1.44 -21.19 -0.22
N GLN A 244 -0.66 -22.26 -0.14
CA GLN A 244 0.78 -22.17 0.05
C GLN A 244 1.45 -21.87 -1.29
N GLY A 245 2.09 -20.71 -1.38
CA GLY A 245 2.94 -20.31 -2.49
C GLY A 245 4.25 -21.10 -2.55
N PHE A 246 4.95 -20.95 -3.67
CA PHE A 246 6.21 -21.65 -3.92
C PHE A 246 7.28 -21.31 -2.87
N THR A 247 7.92 -22.35 -2.33
CA THR A 247 9.10 -22.23 -1.48
C THR A 247 10.26 -22.95 -2.13
N GLY A 248 11.35 -22.23 -2.39
CA GLY A 248 12.50 -22.78 -3.07
C GLY A 248 13.34 -21.71 -3.74
N THR A 249 14.28 -22.16 -4.57
CA THR A 249 15.17 -21.28 -5.32
C THR A 249 14.86 -21.38 -6.81
N ILE A 250 14.69 -20.24 -7.48
CA ILE A 250 14.53 -20.17 -8.94
C ILE A 250 15.64 -19.34 -9.57
N PRO A 251 16.14 -19.71 -10.75
CA PRO A 251 17.00 -18.84 -11.54
C PRO A 251 16.20 -17.62 -12.02
N SER A 252 16.85 -16.47 -12.04
CA SER A 252 16.30 -15.19 -12.48
C SER A 252 17.44 -14.29 -12.99
N HIS A 253 17.14 -13.02 -13.27
CA HIS A 253 18.16 -12.02 -13.58
C HIS A 253 17.88 -10.74 -12.81
N CYS A 254 18.95 -9.99 -12.52
CA CYS A 254 18.86 -8.68 -11.89
C CYS A 254 18.36 -7.63 -12.89
N TYR A 255 17.52 -6.69 -12.44
CA TYR A 255 17.08 -5.54 -13.25
C TYR A 255 17.50 -4.18 -12.68
N ALA A 256 18.43 -4.17 -11.72
CA ALA A 256 18.90 -2.92 -11.11
C ALA A 256 19.77 -2.06 -12.04
N CYS A 257 20.41 -2.66 -13.06
CA CYS A 257 21.21 -1.94 -14.04
C CYS A 257 21.25 -2.69 -15.39
N GLY A 258 21.90 -2.09 -16.40
CA GLY A 258 22.02 -2.66 -17.74
C GLY A 258 22.88 -3.92 -17.86
N ALA A 259 23.55 -4.38 -16.78
CA ALA A 259 24.37 -5.59 -16.82
C ALA A 259 23.54 -6.90 -16.76
N LEU A 260 22.39 -6.87 -16.10
CA LEU A 260 21.46 -8.01 -16.01
C LEU A 260 22.09 -9.30 -15.51
N CYS A 261 22.93 -9.19 -14.48
CA CYS A 261 23.60 -10.35 -13.90
C CYS A 261 22.59 -11.45 -13.57
N GLY A 262 22.93 -12.70 -13.85
CA GLY A 262 22.12 -13.83 -13.45
C GLY A 262 22.01 -13.90 -11.93
N THR A 263 20.82 -14.21 -11.42
CA THR A 263 20.55 -14.33 -9.98
C THR A 263 19.85 -15.63 -9.65
N SER A 264 20.05 -16.12 -8.43
CA SER A 264 19.21 -17.15 -7.81
C SER A 264 18.30 -16.47 -6.79
N ALA A 265 17.00 -16.49 -7.03
CA ALA A 265 15.99 -15.92 -6.15
C ALA A 265 15.47 -16.99 -5.19
N ARG A 266 15.60 -16.75 -3.87
CA ARG A 266 15.06 -17.61 -2.83
C ARG A 266 13.70 -17.09 -2.39
N LEU A 267 12.67 -17.88 -2.62
CA LEU A 267 11.30 -17.59 -2.23
C LEU A 267 10.87 -18.47 -1.06
N LYS A 268 10.05 -17.89 -0.19
CA LYS A 268 9.30 -18.61 0.84
C LYS A 268 7.84 -18.22 0.66
N ASP A 269 7.00 -19.19 0.36
CA ASP A 269 5.55 -18.99 0.23
C ASP A 269 5.18 -17.89 -0.78
N GLY A 270 5.88 -17.87 -1.92
CA GLY A 270 5.76 -16.85 -2.96
C GLY A 270 6.43 -15.50 -2.67
N ILE A 271 6.99 -15.29 -1.47
CA ILE A 271 7.67 -14.05 -1.08
C ILE A 271 9.18 -14.17 -1.30
N LEU A 272 9.77 -13.21 -2.04
CA LEU A 272 11.20 -13.12 -2.29
C LEU A 272 11.96 -12.75 -1.00
N LYS A 273 12.69 -13.70 -0.42
CA LYS A 273 13.42 -13.47 0.84
C LYS A 273 14.84 -12.98 0.61
N SER A 274 15.50 -13.46 -0.45
CA SER A 274 16.85 -13.02 -0.79
C SER A 274 17.21 -13.39 -2.22
N VAL A 275 18.26 -12.75 -2.72
CA VAL A 275 18.87 -13.04 -4.00
C VAL A 275 20.37 -13.26 -3.82
N ALA A 276 20.93 -14.16 -4.61
CA ALA A 276 22.37 -14.37 -4.73
C ALA A 276 22.75 -14.40 -6.22
N GLY A 277 24.04 -14.36 -6.54
CA GLY A 277 24.49 -14.49 -7.93
C GLY A 277 24.27 -15.91 -8.44
N LEU A 278 23.90 -16.03 -9.71
CA LEU A 278 23.70 -17.33 -10.34
C LEU A 278 25.07 -17.94 -10.70
N GLN A 279 25.36 -19.12 -10.15
CA GLN A 279 26.58 -19.86 -10.50
C GLN A 279 26.60 -20.18 -12.00
N GLY A 280 27.74 -19.94 -12.64
CA GLY A 280 27.90 -20.09 -14.08
C GLY A 280 27.40 -18.92 -14.94
N ASP A 281 26.80 -17.87 -14.37
CA ASP A 281 26.50 -16.65 -15.14
C ASP A 281 27.82 -16.01 -15.61
N PRO A 282 28.04 -15.80 -16.91
CA PRO A 282 29.33 -15.35 -17.44
C PRO A 282 29.69 -13.93 -17.01
N LYS A 283 28.71 -13.14 -16.56
CA LYS A 283 28.89 -11.75 -16.17
C LYS A 283 29.31 -11.61 -14.71
N SER A 284 28.72 -12.43 -13.83
CA SER A 284 28.92 -12.31 -12.40
C SER A 284 29.70 -13.46 -11.77
N ALA A 285 29.82 -14.60 -12.46
CA ALA A 285 30.41 -15.84 -11.93
C ALA A 285 29.87 -16.20 -10.53
N GLY A 286 28.56 -16.03 -10.33
CA GLY A 286 27.91 -16.30 -9.04
C GLY A 286 28.04 -15.21 -7.98
N LYS A 287 28.68 -14.07 -8.28
CA LYS A 287 28.76 -12.91 -7.38
C LYS A 287 27.53 -12.00 -7.51
N ILE A 288 27.30 -11.16 -6.51
CA ILE A 288 26.22 -10.15 -6.54
C ILE A 288 26.71 -8.84 -5.93
N CYS A 289 26.35 -7.71 -6.56
CA CYS A 289 26.67 -6.38 -6.04
C CYS A 289 25.61 -5.92 -5.00
N PRO A 290 25.87 -4.85 -4.22
CA PRO A 290 24.93 -4.34 -3.22
C PRO A 290 23.55 -3.98 -3.80
N LYS A 291 23.52 -3.42 -5.03
CA LYS A 291 22.27 -3.07 -5.75
C LYS A 291 21.43 -4.31 -6.03
N GLY A 292 22.09 -5.39 -6.47
CA GLY A 292 21.43 -6.69 -6.68
C GLY A 292 20.94 -7.28 -5.37
N ALA A 293 21.80 -7.32 -4.34
CA ALA A 293 21.45 -7.87 -3.02
C ALA A 293 20.25 -7.16 -2.37
N ALA A 294 20.05 -5.86 -2.65
CA ALA A 294 18.93 -5.07 -2.17
C ALA A 294 17.59 -5.30 -2.90
N ALA A 295 17.54 -6.17 -3.92
CA ALA A 295 16.33 -6.39 -4.72
C ALA A 295 15.05 -6.67 -3.90
N PRO A 296 15.06 -7.49 -2.83
CA PRO A 296 13.86 -7.68 -2.01
C PRO A 296 13.33 -6.37 -1.39
N LYS A 297 14.22 -5.51 -0.89
CA LYS A 297 13.84 -4.20 -0.33
C LYS A 297 13.24 -3.27 -1.40
N HIS A 298 13.71 -3.37 -2.64
CA HIS A 298 13.18 -2.57 -3.74
C HIS A 298 11.78 -3.04 -4.18
N VAL A 299 11.61 -4.36 -4.39
CA VAL A 299 10.32 -4.97 -4.80
C VAL A 299 9.23 -4.71 -3.77
N TYR A 300 9.60 -4.78 -2.49
CA TYR A 300 8.67 -4.59 -1.37
C TYR A 300 8.77 -3.20 -0.75
N SER A 301 9.30 -2.20 -1.44
CA SER A 301 9.31 -0.84 -0.89
C SER A 301 7.87 -0.36 -0.64
N ALA A 302 7.60 0.16 0.56
CA ALA A 302 6.31 0.77 0.88
C ALA A 302 6.02 2.03 0.04
N TYR A 303 7.08 2.65 -0.52
CA TYR A 303 7.01 3.79 -1.44
C TYR A 303 6.66 3.41 -2.89
N ARG A 304 6.44 2.13 -3.20
CA ARG A 304 6.08 1.72 -4.56
C ARG A 304 4.78 2.37 -5.02
N LEU A 305 4.66 2.61 -6.32
CA LEU A 305 3.38 3.04 -6.91
C LEU A 305 2.37 1.90 -6.85
N LYS A 306 1.14 2.20 -6.42
CA LYS A 306 0.08 1.19 -6.17
C LYS A 306 -1.08 1.28 -7.16
N ALA A 307 -1.31 2.46 -7.74
CA ALA A 307 -2.39 2.72 -8.68
C ALA A 307 -1.98 3.83 -9.66
N PRO A 308 -2.59 3.88 -10.86
CA PRO A 308 -2.54 5.07 -11.70
C PRO A 308 -3.06 6.30 -10.96
N LEU A 309 -2.45 7.45 -11.21
CA LEU A 309 -2.82 8.74 -10.62
C LEU A 309 -3.03 9.78 -11.71
N ILE A 310 -4.06 10.60 -11.58
CA ILE A 310 -4.32 11.75 -12.46
C ILE A 310 -4.10 13.03 -11.68
N LYS A 311 -3.35 13.96 -12.28
CA LYS A 311 -3.10 15.28 -11.70
C LYS A 311 -4.26 16.23 -12.00
N GLU A 312 -4.82 16.83 -10.96
CA GLU A 312 -5.86 17.86 -11.03
C GLU A 312 -5.39 19.09 -10.26
N GLY A 313 -5.16 20.19 -10.98
CA GLY A 313 -4.49 21.36 -10.43
C GLY A 313 -3.07 21.03 -9.92
N SER A 314 -2.84 21.19 -8.62
CA SER A 314 -1.56 20.88 -7.96
C SER A 314 -1.50 19.50 -7.31
N ARG A 315 -2.63 18.79 -7.18
CA ARG A 315 -2.74 17.52 -6.44
C ARG A 315 -3.03 16.35 -7.37
N PHE A 316 -2.93 15.13 -6.85
CA PHE A 316 -3.25 13.91 -7.57
C PHE A 316 -4.44 13.21 -6.94
N ARG A 317 -5.22 12.50 -7.75
CA ARG A 317 -6.23 11.54 -7.29
C ARG A 317 -6.00 10.17 -7.89
N LYS A 318 -6.58 9.13 -7.29
CA LYS A 318 -6.57 7.78 -7.86
C LYS A 318 -7.32 7.74 -9.19
N ALA A 319 -6.87 6.88 -10.08
CA ALA A 319 -7.54 6.55 -11.34
C ALA A 319 -7.48 5.05 -11.59
N SER A 320 -8.43 4.54 -12.37
CA SER A 320 -8.32 3.18 -12.92
C SER A 320 -7.29 3.14 -14.05
N TRP A 321 -6.85 1.93 -14.42
CA TRP A 321 -5.99 1.76 -15.60
C TRP A 321 -6.68 2.23 -16.88
N ASP A 322 -7.96 1.89 -17.05
CA ASP A 322 -8.73 2.30 -18.23
C ASP A 322 -8.86 3.83 -18.30
N GLU A 323 -9.22 4.49 -17.20
CA GLU A 323 -9.32 5.96 -17.15
C GLU A 323 -8.00 6.64 -17.50
N ALA A 324 -6.90 6.16 -16.90
CA ALA A 324 -5.57 6.73 -17.12
C ALA A 324 -5.11 6.52 -18.57
N LEU A 325 -5.27 5.32 -19.12
CA LEU A 325 -4.89 4.99 -20.50
C LEU A 325 -5.75 5.72 -21.53
N ASP A 326 -7.06 5.84 -21.28
CA ASP A 326 -7.97 6.59 -22.14
C ASP A 326 -7.63 8.08 -22.14
N LEU A 327 -7.31 8.65 -20.98
CA LEU A 327 -6.90 10.05 -20.87
C LEU A 327 -5.60 10.31 -21.65
N VAL A 328 -4.59 9.45 -21.49
CA VAL A 328 -3.33 9.54 -22.22
C VAL A 328 -3.57 9.41 -23.73
N THR A 329 -4.33 8.41 -24.15
CA THR A 329 -4.65 8.15 -25.56
C THR A 329 -5.40 9.32 -26.18
N LYS A 330 -6.42 9.85 -25.48
CA LYS A 330 -7.20 11.01 -25.92
C LYS A 330 -6.30 12.24 -26.10
N LYS A 331 -5.39 12.51 -25.16
CA LYS A 331 -4.46 13.65 -25.24
C LYS A 331 -3.45 13.50 -26.36
N ILE A 332 -2.88 12.30 -26.55
CA ILE A 332 -1.95 12.04 -27.65
C ILE A 332 -2.64 12.22 -29.01
N LYS A 333 -3.85 11.66 -29.19
CA LYS A 333 -4.63 11.80 -30.45
C LYS A 333 -5.05 13.24 -30.76
N ALA A 334 -5.24 14.07 -29.75
CA ALA A 334 -5.62 15.47 -29.91
C ALA A 334 -4.43 16.41 -30.19
N MET A 335 -3.19 15.91 -30.11
CA MET A 335 -1.99 16.69 -30.28
C MET A 335 -1.31 16.38 -31.61
N ASP A 336 -0.64 17.37 -32.20
CA ASP A 336 0.30 17.15 -33.29
C ASP A 336 1.45 16.25 -32.80
N PRO A 337 1.65 15.05 -33.38
CA PRO A 337 2.68 14.13 -32.93
C PRO A 337 4.11 14.70 -32.98
N HIS A 338 4.38 15.68 -33.85
CA HIS A 338 5.70 16.33 -33.91
C HIS A 338 5.99 17.23 -32.70
N LYS A 339 4.98 17.52 -31.87
CA LYS A 339 5.11 18.25 -30.60
C LYS A 339 5.24 17.32 -29.39
N LEU A 340 5.19 16.00 -29.60
CA LEU A 340 5.38 15.00 -28.55
C LEU A 340 6.84 14.54 -28.51
N GLY A 341 7.52 14.74 -27.39
CA GLY A 341 8.83 14.14 -27.15
C GLY A 341 8.72 12.85 -26.35
N TYR A 342 9.38 11.78 -26.80
CA TYR A 342 9.54 10.56 -26.02
C TYR A 342 10.97 10.42 -25.52
N MET A 343 11.14 10.39 -24.20
CA MET A 343 12.42 10.18 -23.53
C MET A 343 12.35 8.93 -22.67
N ARG A 344 13.35 8.05 -22.80
CA ARG A 344 13.42 6.82 -22.00
C ARG A 344 14.81 6.53 -21.42
N GLY A 345 14.79 5.82 -20.30
CA GLY A 345 15.95 5.19 -19.70
C GLY A 345 16.27 3.82 -20.32
N ASN A 346 16.89 2.95 -19.51
CA ASN A 346 16.98 1.53 -19.84
C ASN A 346 15.59 0.91 -19.69
N ASP A 347 15.04 0.44 -20.81
CA ASP A 347 13.69 -0.11 -20.91
C ASP A 347 13.76 -1.41 -21.73
N TRP A 348 13.19 -2.48 -21.19
CA TRP A 348 13.14 -3.82 -21.81
C TRP A 348 11.96 -4.00 -22.74
N ALA A 349 10.89 -3.25 -22.54
CA ALA A 349 9.75 -3.22 -23.44
C ALA A 349 9.93 -2.14 -24.54
N ASN A 350 11.18 -1.70 -24.76
CA ASN A 350 11.44 -0.58 -25.65
C ASN A 350 10.96 -0.81 -27.08
N ASN A 351 10.94 -2.04 -27.57
CA ASN A 351 10.49 -2.36 -28.92
C ASN A 351 9.04 -1.94 -29.15
N ILE A 352 8.17 -2.13 -28.14
CA ILE A 352 6.76 -1.76 -28.20
C ILE A 352 6.61 -0.23 -28.21
N HIS A 353 7.30 0.45 -27.29
CA HIS A 353 7.22 1.90 -27.19
C HIS A 353 7.85 2.59 -28.41
N GLU A 354 9.02 2.13 -28.85
CA GLU A 354 9.71 2.67 -30.03
C GLU A 354 8.84 2.54 -31.28
N ALA A 355 8.19 1.38 -31.49
CA ALA A 355 7.29 1.17 -32.63
C ALA A 355 6.10 2.14 -32.62
N LEU A 356 5.48 2.37 -31.45
CA LEU A 356 4.40 3.34 -31.31
C LEU A 356 4.87 4.76 -31.65
N PHE A 357 5.98 5.19 -31.06
CA PHE A 357 6.46 6.56 -31.22
C PHE A 357 7.10 6.80 -32.60
N ASP A 358 7.63 5.77 -33.26
CA ASP A 358 8.00 5.79 -34.68
C ASP A 358 6.76 5.95 -35.58
N HIS A 359 5.70 5.17 -35.32
CA HIS A 359 4.45 5.29 -36.08
C HIS A 359 3.85 6.68 -35.96
N LEU A 360 3.93 7.29 -34.78
CA LEU A 360 3.51 8.66 -34.55
C LEU A 360 4.44 9.70 -35.19
N GLY A 361 5.66 9.34 -35.61
CA GLY A 361 6.63 10.29 -36.18
C GLY A 361 7.15 11.32 -35.16
N CYS A 362 7.20 10.94 -33.88
CA CYS A 362 7.56 11.86 -32.81
C CYS A 362 9.08 11.92 -32.60
N PRO A 363 9.65 13.06 -32.16
CA PRO A 363 11.03 13.11 -31.70
C PRO A 363 11.27 12.18 -30.50
N LYS A 364 12.38 11.41 -30.56
CA LYS A 364 12.76 10.45 -29.52
C LYS A 364 14.18 10.68 -29.04
N THR A 365 14.40 10.49 -27.74
CA THR A 365 15.75 10.44 -27.16
C THR A 365 15.84 9.35 -26.11
N THR A 366 17.08 8.98 -25.78
CA THR A 366 17.38 7.96 -24.78
C THR A 366 18.39 8.53 -23.78
N HIS A 367 18.70 7.81 -22.71
CA HIS A 367 19.79 8.21 -21.82
C HIS A 367 21.18 8.27 -22.50
N ARG A 368 21.36 7.69 -23.69
CA ARG A 368 22.66 7.52 -24.37
C ARG A 368 23.47 8.80 -24.54
N PRO A 369 22.92 9.93 -25.03
CA PRO A 369 23.69 11.17 -25.23
C PRO A 369 24.27 11.72 -23.92
N MET A 370 23.71 11.35 -22.78
CA MET A 370 24.17 11.76 -21.45
C MET A 370 25.19 10.78 -20.82
N CYS A 371 25.40 9.61 -21.42
CA CYS A 371 26.21 8.54 -20.84
C CYS A 371 27.32 8.10 -21.81
N ASP A 372 27.16 6.97 -22.49
CA ASP A 372 28.26 6.27 -23.17
C ASP A 372 28.41 6.62 -24.66
N ASN A 373 27.65 7.60 -25.18
CA ASN A 373 27.63 7.87 -26.62
C ASN A 373 29.00 8.25 -27.20
N ALA A 374 29.76 9.12 -26.52
CA ALA A 374 31.09 9.51 -26.98
C ALA A 374 32.05 8.32 -27.10
N ASN A 375 32.04 7.43 -26.09
CA ASN A 375 32.86 6.23 -26.07
C ASN A 375 32.47 5.26 -27.19
N ARG A 376 31.17 5.00 -27.39
CA ARG A 376 30.69 4.12 -28.46
C ARG A 376 31.06 4.62 -29.85
N MET A 377 30.88 5.92 -30.10
CA MET A 377 31.23 6.51 -31.40
C MET A 377 32.74 6.45 -31.67
N ALA A 378 33.56 6.62 -30.64
CA ALA A 378 35.00 6.46 -30.76
C ALA A 378 35.37 5.00 -31.05
N ASN A 379 34.86 4.03 -30.28
CA ASN A 379 35.17 2.62 -30.49
C ASN A 379 34.67 2.12 -31.84
N GLU A 380 33.46 2.49 -32.26
CA GLU A 380 32.90 2.03 -33.54
C GLU A 380 33.74 2.53 -34.72
N LYS A 381 34.26 3.77 -34.65
CA LYS A 381 35.15 4.32 -35.67
C LYS A 381 36.55 3.66 -35.70
N ASN A 382 37.09 3.26 -34.54
CA ASN A 382 38.47 2.78 -34.44
C ASN A 382 38.58 1.24 -34.46
N LEU A 383 37.59 0.54 -33.91
CA LEU A 383 37.63 -0.89 -33.58
C LEU A 383 36.50 -1.69 -34.24
N ASN A 384 35.56 -1.03 -34.91
CA ASN A 384 34.36 -1.66 -35.47
C ASN A 384 33.51 -2.43 -34.42
N ASP A 385 33.64 -2.05 -33.14
CA ASP A 385 32.84 -2.53 -32.02
C ASP A 385 32.41 -1.31 -31.17
N LYS A 386 31.20 -1.35 -30.64
CA LYS A 386 30.65 -0.28 -29.79
C LYS A 386 31.13 -0.37 -28.34
N ARG A 387 31.42 -1.58 -27.84
CA ARG A 387 31.85 -1.85 -26.46
C ARG A 387 32.80 -3.05 -26.46
N PRO A 388 34.07 -2.85 -26.84
CA PRO A 388 35.08 -3.91 -26.76
C PRO A 388 35.20 -4.40 -25.31
N TRP A 389 35.39 -5.71 -25.14
CA TRP A 389 35.59 -6.31 -23.83
C TRP A 389 37.01 -6.05 -23.33
N ILE A 390 37.13 -5.68 -22.05
CA ILE A 390 38.42 -5.44 -21.40
C ILE A 390 38.92 -6.77 -20.80
N ASN A 391 40.10 -7.23 -21.20
CA ASN A 391 40.74 -8.42 -20.64
C ASN A 391 41.55 -8.08 -19.39
N TYR A 392 40.86 -7.91 -18.26
CA TYR A 392 41.50 -7.62 -16.98
C TYR A 392 42.42 -8.74 -16.48
N GLN A 393 42.15 -10.00 -16.83
CA GLN A 393 42.85 -11.16 -16.27
C GLN A 393 44.30 -11.26 -16.74
N GLU A 394 44.57 -10.87 -17.98
CA GLU A 394 45.89 -10.96 -18.61
C GLU A 394 46.60 -9.60 -18.71
N SER A 395 46.04 -8.54 -18.10
CA SER A 395 46.63 -7.20 -18.15
C SER A 395 47.81 -7.05 -17.18
N ASP A 396 48.99 -6.67 -17.68
CA ASP A 396 50.17 -6.34 -16.85
C ASP A 396 50.00 -4.99 -16.12
N TYR A 397 49.33 -4.04 -16.77
CA TYR A 397 49.11 -2.67 -16.27
C TYR A 397 47.70 -2.19 -16.64
N ILE A 398 47.05 -1.48 -15.70
CA ILE A 398 45.73 -0.87 -15.89
C ILE A 398 45.83 0.63 -15.60
N LEU A 399 45.35 1.45 -16.53
CA LEU A 399 45.30 2.91 -16.42
C LEU A 399 43.85 3.39 -16.40
N HIS A 400 43.43 4.05 -15.32
CA HIS A 400 42.09 4.60 -15.20
C HIS A 400 42.09 6.12 -15.43
N PHE A 401 41.30 6.58 -16.41
CA PHE A 401 41.01 7.99 -16.63
C PHE A 401 39.53 8.26 -16.34
N GLY A 402 39.23 8.91 -15.22
CA GLY A 402 37.86 9.23 -14.81
C GLY A 402 36.96 8.03 -14.45
N THR A 403 37.50 6.80 -14.44
CA THR A 403 36.77 5.58 -14.08
C THR A 403 36.96 5.28 -12.59
N ASN A 404 35.86 5.25 -11.83
CA ASN A 404 35.88 4.89 -10.41
C ASN A 404 35.21 3.52 -10.22
N GLU A 405 35.97 2.44 -10.42
CA GLU A 405 35.43 1.07 -10.45
C GLU A 405 34.84 0.59 -9.11
N LEU A 406 35.20 1.23 -8.00
CA LEU A 406 34.76 0.85 -6.66
C LEU A 406 33.66 1.76 -6.09
N ALA A 407 33.29 2.83 -6.78
CA ALA A 407 32.14 3.65 -6.40
C ALA A 407 30.85 2.99 -6.88
N THR A 408 30.14 2.30 -5.97
CA THR A 408 28.85 1.67 -6.26
C THR A 408 27.69 2.29 -5.52
#